data_AF-A0A1I3LVP9-F1
#
_entry.id   AF-A0A1I3LVP9-F1
#
_cell.length_a   1.000
_cell.length_b   1.000
_cell.length_c   1.000
_cell.angle_alpha   90.00
_cell.angle_beta   90.00
_cell.angle_gamma   90.00
#
_symmetry.space_group_name_H-M   'P 1'
#
loop_
_entity.id
_entity.type
_entity.pdbx_description
1 polymer ?
#
loop_
_entity_poly.entity_id
_entity_poly.type
_entity_poly.pdbx_seq_one_letter_code
_entity_poly.pdbx_strand_id
1 'polypeptide(L)'
;MLSRNVPGKRDFVGVSNLLVAVVVGVASVWVPLRIDSDAQARERKRVCLEAVVELRAETDRISTGYSIEPDDRAARLADWDDGQSAIDRVRVSCEKVLYPDAVPASARALWDEFRTSRDLARQGRPELDVVNQIRTWTTDRIAQLTA
;
A
#
# COMPACT_ATOMS: atom_id res chain seq x y z
N MET A 1 74.21 -11.48 -31.80
CA MET A 1 72.89 -12.03 -32.20
C MET A 1 72.24 -12.68 -30.99
N LEU A 2 71.28 -12.02 -30.34
CA LEU A 2 70.40 -12.63 -29.34
C LEU A 2 69.03 -11.95 -29.47
N SER A 3 68.16 -12.58 -30.27
CA SER A 3 66.77 -12.16 -30.46
C SER A 3 65.96 -12.64 -29.25
N ARG A 4 65.47 -11.71 -28.43
CA ARG A 4 64.49 -12.01 -27.38
C ARG A 4 63.10 -12.02 -28.02
N ASN A 5 62.55 -13.22 -28.19
CA ASN A 5 61.13 -13.43 -28.47
C ASN A 5 60.30 -12.97 -27.26
N VAL A 6 59.44 -11.97 -27.47
CA VAL A 6 58.42 -11.55 -26.50
C VAL A 6 57.14 -12.32 -26.81
N PRO A 7 56.65 -13.21 -25.91
CA PRO A 7 55.38 -13.86 -26.13
C PRO A 7 54.22 -12.98 -25.65
N GLY A 8 53.14 -12.95 -26.44
CA GLY A 8 51.79 -12.96 -25.87
C GLY A 8 51.14 -11.63 -25.51
N LYS A 9 51.08 -10.64 -26.42
CA LYS A 9 50.09 -9.54 -26.32
C LYS A 9 48.65 -9.95 -26.71
N ARG A 10 48.39 -11.23 -27.02
CA ARG A 10 47.11 -11.71 -27.55
C ARG A 10 46.13 -12.22 -26.48
N ASP A 11 46.58 -12.47 -25.26
CA ASP A 11 45.71 -13.08 -24.23
C ASP A 11 44.96 -12.04 -23.37
N PHE A 12 45.39 -10.78 -23.36
CA PHE A 12 44.79 -9.74 -22.51
C PHE A 12 43.47 -9.17 -23.05
N VAL A 13 43.28 -9.20 -24.37
CA VAL A 13 42.09 -8.64 -25.04
C VAL A 13 40.88 -9.57 -24.90
N GLY A 14 41.10 -10.89 -24.87
CA GLY A 14 40.03 -11.87 -24.72
C GLY A 14 39.37 -11.84 -23.34
N VAL A 15 40.17 -11.68 -22.27
CA VAL A 15 39.67 -11.66 -20.89
C VAL A 15 38.91 -10.36 -20.58
N SER A 16 39.36 -9.22 -21.11
CA SER A 16 38.66 -7.93 -20.93
C SER A 16 37.29 -7.90 -21.61
N ASN A 17 37.16 -8.43 -22.83
CA ASN A 17 35.87 -8.49 -23.52
C ASN A 17 34.87 -9.44 -22.83
N LEU A 18 35.36 -10.53 -22.22
CA LEU A 18 34.50 -11.47 -21.50
C LEU A 18 33.96 -10.83 -20.20
N LEU A 19 34.78 -10.05 -19.49
CA LEU A 19 34.33 -9.30 -18.31
C LEU A 19 33.31 -8.22 -18.66
N VAL A 20 33.51 -7.47 -19.75
CA VAL A 20 32.53 -6.47 -20.21
C VAL A 20 31.22 -7.14 -20.62
N ALA A 21 31.27 -8.26 -21.35
CA ALA A 21 30.07 -9.01 -21.73
C ALA A 21 29.30 -9.55 -20.52
N VAL A 22 30.01 -10.02 -19.47
CA VAL A 22 29.37 -10.46 -18.22
C VAL A 22 28.76 -9.30 -17.45
N VAL A 23 29.45 -8.16 -17.32
CA VAL A 23 28.93 -6.97 -16.63
C VAL A 23 27.72 -6.40 -17.37
N VAL A 24 27.77 -6.31 -18.70
CA VAL A 24 26.63 -5.88 -19.52
C VAL A 24 25.49 -6.89 -19.45
N GLY A 25 25.76 -8.20 -19.52
CA GLY A 25 24.75 -9.26 -19.40
C GLY A 25 24.05 -9.28 -18.04
N VAL A 26 24.80 -9.11 -16.95
CA VAL A 26 24.26 -9.06 -15.59
C VAL A 26 23.49 -7.75 -15.38
N ALA A 27 24.02 -6.61 -15.81
CA ALA A 27 23.33 -5.32 -15.70
C ALA A 27 22.04 -5.26 -16.54
N SER A 28 22.06 -5.82 -17.75
CA SER A 28 20.89 -5.80 -18.66
C SER A 28 19.75 -6.72 -18.23
N VAL A 29 20.01 -7.72 -17.38
CA VAL A 29 18.94 -8.52 -16.76
C VAL A 29 18.50 -7.91 -15.42
N TRP A 30 19.44 -7.43 -14.61
CA TRP A 30 19.16 -6.99 -13.24
C TRP A 30 18.53 -5.58 -13.15
N VAL A 31 18.92 -4.67 -14.04
CA VAL A 31 18.37 -3.30 -14.10
C VAL A 31 16.89 -3.27 -14.48
N PRO A 32 16.42 -3.93 -15.57
CA PRO A 32 15.00 -3.90 -15.91
C PRO A 32 14.11 -4.61 -14.88
N LEU A 33 14.57 -5.71 -14.25
CA LEU A 33 13.82 -6.40 -13.21
C LEU A 33 13.63 -5.54 -11.94
N ARG A 34 14.66 -4.77 -11.54
CA ARG A 34 14.58 -3.83 -10.41
C ARG A 34 13.65 -2.64 -10.70
N ILE A 35 13.70 -2.10 -11.91
CA ILE A 35 12.85 -0.97 -12.30
C ILE A 35 11.38 -1.37 -12.28
N ASP A 36 11.04 -2.57 -12.78
CA ASP A 36 9.66 -3.09 -12.74
C ASP A 36 9.21 -3.39 -11.30
N SER A 37 10.05 -4.02 -10.47
CA SER A 37 9.70 -4.26 -9.06
C SER A 37 9.49 -2.98 -8.26
N ASP A 38 10.33 -1.97 -8.48
CA ASP A 38 10.23 -0.69 -7.77
C ASP A 38 9.02 0.14 -8.27
N ALA A 39 8.67 0.03 -9.55
CA ALA A 39 7.46 0.64 -10.10
C ALA A 39 6.20 -0.03 -9.55
N GLN A 40 6.16 -1.37 -9.51
CA GLN A 40 5.04 -2.11 -8.92
C GLN A 40 4.90 -1.85 -7.42
N ALA A 41 6.00 -1.74 -6.68
CA ALA A 41 5.97 -1.41 -5.26
C ALA A 41 5.37 -0.01 -5.02
N ARG A 42 5.78 0.99 -5.81
CA ARG A 42 5.22 2.35 -5.75
C ARG A 42 3.74 2.38 -6.09
N GLU A 43 3.33 1.67 -7.13
CA GLU A 43 1.92 1.61 -7.53
C GLU A 43 1.06 0.95 -6.44
N ARG A 44 1.52 -0.15 -5.84
CA ARG A 44 0.83 -0.78 -4.70
C ARG A 44 0.72 0.17 -3.51
N LYS A 45 1.80 0.90 -3.18
CA LYS A 45 1.79 1.90 -2.10
C LYS A 45 0.77 3.00 -2.40
N ARG A 46 0.72 3.48 -3.64
CA ARG A 46 -0.25 4.50 -4.10
C ARG A 46 -1.69 4.02 -4.00
N VAL A 47 -2.02 2.84 -4.53
CA VAL A 47 -3.37 2.28 -4.49
C VAL A 47 -3.82 2.03 -3.04
N CYS A 48 -2.91 1.57 -2.17
CA CYS A 48 -3.19 1.47 -0.74
C CYS A 48 -3.45 2.84 -0.10
N LEU A 49 -2.64 3.86 -0.41
CA LEU A 49 -2.84 5.23 0.09
C LEU A 49 -4.19 5.80 -0.36
N GLU A 50 -4.54 5.67 -1.63
CA GLU A 50 -5.82 6.14 -2.18
C GLU A 50 -7.00 5.48 -1.44
N ALA A 51 -6.94 4.16 -1.20
CA ALA A 51 -7.97 3.46 -0.43
C ALA A 51 -8.07 3.94 1.04
N VAL A 52 -6.93 4.22 1.69
CA VAL A 52 -6.92 4.75 3.08
C VAL A 52 -7.48 6.17 3.15
N VAL A 53 -7.20 7.02 2.15
CA VAL A 53 -7.76 8.36 2.05
C VAL A 53 -9.27 8.31 1.81
N GLU A 54 -9.73 7.41 0.93
CA GLU A 54 -11.16 7.19 0.71
C GLU A 54 -11.87 6.75 1.99
N LEU A 55 -11.31 5.77 2.71
CA LEU A 55 -11.85 5.34 4.00
C LEU A 55 -11.95 6.49 5.00
N ARG A 56 -10.94 7.37 5.05
CA ARG A 56 -11.00 8.56 5.91
C ARG A 56 -12.20 9.44 5.56
N ALA A 57 -12.37 9.75 4.28
CA ALA A 57 -13.49 10.56 3.81
C ALA A 57 -14.84 9.94 4.17
N GLU A 58 -14.98 8.61 4.04
CA GLU A 58 -16.20 7.90 4.44
C GLU A 58 -16.43 7.95 5.96
N THR A 59 -15.39 7.79 6.78
CA THR A 59 -15.54 7.95 8.25
C THR A 59 -15.91 9.37 8.66
N ASP A 60 -15.38 10.38 7.99
CA ASP A 60 -15.75 11.78 8.21
C ASP A 60 -17.20 12.04 7.77
N ARG A 61 -17.66 11.40 6.69
CA ARG A 61 -19.06 11.46 6.25
C ARG A 61 -20.01 10.88 7.28
N ILE A 62 -19.71 9.70 7.83
CA ILE A 62 -20.52 9.09 8.91
C ILE A 62 -20.61 10.05 10.10
N SER A 63 -19.47 10.54 10.60
CA SER A 63 -19.44 11.45 11.76
C SER A 63 -20.21 12.75 11.50
N THR A 64 -20.06 13.34 10.31
CA THR A 64 -20.75 14.56 9.90
C THR A 64 -22.26 14.31 9.75
N GLY A 65 -22.64 13.20 9.12
CA GLY A 65 -24.05 12.83 8.92
C GLY A 65 -24.80 12.71 10.25
N TYR A 66 -24.21 12.05 11.24
CA TYR A 66 -24.78 11.98 12.59
C TYR A 66 -24.78 13.30 13.36
N SER A 67 -23.98 14.28 12.95
CA SER A 67 -23.95 15.61 13.56
C SER A 67 -24.99 16.56 12.97
N ILE A 68 -25.29 16.43 11.66
CA ILE A 68 -26.20 17.34 10.94
C ILE A 68 -27.62 16.79 10.89
N GLU A 69 -27.78 15.52 10.52
CA GLU A 69 -29.08 14.88 10.28
C GLU A 69 -29.16 13.50 10.96
N PRO A 70 -29.08 13.41 12.30
CA PRO A 70 -29.07 12.13 13.01
C PRO A 70 -30.32 11.27 12.75
N ASP A 71 -31.46 11.91 12.47
CA ASP A 71 -32.75 11.25 12.32
C ASP A 71 -33.01 10.68 10.91
N ASP A 72 -32.20 11.03 9.90
CA ASP A 72 -32.30 10.43 8.58
C ASP A 72 -31.67 9.03 8.56
N ARG A 73 -32.44 8.06 9.07
CA ARG A 73 -32.00 6.67 9.17
C ARG A 73 -31.56 6.07 7.84
N ALA A 74 -32.20 6.43 6.72
CA ALA A 74 -31.86 5.85 5.42
C ALA A 74 -30.49 6.35 4.95
N ALA A 75 -30.24 7.66 5.06
CA ALA A 75 -28.94 8.24 4.74
C ALA A 75 -27.84 7.70 5.67
N ARG A 76 -28.10 7.61 6.99
CA ARG A 76 -27.10 7.10 7.94
C ARG A 76 -26.72 5.65 7.66
N LEU A 77 -27.67 4.79 7.30
CA LEU A 77 -27.37 3.40 6.94
C LEU A 77 -26.58 3.29 5.63
N ALA A 78 -26.84 4.18 4.65
CA ALA A 78 -26.03 4.25 3.45
C ALA A 78 -24.59 4.68 3.77
N ASP A 79 -24.39 5.67 4.64
CA ASP A 79 -23.04 6.10 5.07
C ASP A 79 -22.25 4.94 5.70
N TRP A 80 -22.89 4.09 6.51
CA TRP A 80 -22.26 2.88 7.08
C TRP A 80 -21.93 1.81 6.03
N ASP A 81 -22.77 1.64 5.02
CA ASP A 81 -22.56 0.70 3.92
C ASP A 81 -21.39 1.14 3.01
N ASP A 82 -21.28 2.45 2.76
CA ASP A 82 -20.16 3.06 2.05
C ASP A 82 -18.85 2.92 2.84
N GLY A 83 -18.90 3.20 4.15
CA GLY A 83 -17.76 2.99 5.04
C GLY A 83 -17.27 1.53 5.05
N GLN A 84 -18.19 0.55 5.07
CA GLN A 84 -17.83 -0.87 4.97
C GLN A 84 -17.14 -1.18 3.63
N SER A 85 -17.64 -0.62 2.54
CA SER A 85 -17.06 -0.82 1.20
C SER A 85 -15.65 -0.23 1.11
N ALA A 86 -15.40 0.91 1.76
CA ALA A 86 -14.07 1.51 1.84
C ALA A 86 -13.10 0.66 2.69
N ILE A 87 -13.57 0.07 3.79
CA ILE A 87 -12.78 -0.89 4.59
C ILE A 87 -12.36 -2.09 3.74
N ASP A 88 -13.29 -2.66 2.99
CA ASP A 88 -13.02 -3.80 2.12
C ASP A 88 -12.01 -3.45 1.03
N ARG A 89 -12.10 -2.23 0.47
CA ARG A 89 -11.12 -1.71 -0.48
C ARG A 89 -9.73 -1.56 0.13
N VAL A 90 -9.62 -1.02 1.34
CA VAL A 90 -8.34 -0.93 2.08
C VAL A 90 -7.75 -2.32 2.29
N ARG A 91 -8.57 -3.28 2.73
CA ARG A 91 -8.13 -4.66 2.97
C ARG A 91 -7.49 -5.26 1.71
N VAL A 92 -8.15 -5.15 0.56
CA VAL A 92 -7.65 -5.70 -0.71
C VAL A 92 -6.44 -4.92 -1.24
N SER A 93 -6.50 -3.59 -1.18
CA SER A 93 -5.47 -2.71 -1.75
C SER A 93 -4.15 -2.78 -0.98
N CYS A 94 -4.24 -2.88 0.35
CA CYS A 94 -3.08 -2.85 1.21
C CYS A 94 -2.52 -4.24 1.58
N GLU A 95 -3.21 -5.33 1.24
CA GLU A 95 -2.73 -6.71 1.50
C GLU A 95 -1.37 -6.99 0.84
N LYS A 96 -1.14 -6.40 -0.33
CA LYS A 96 0.03 -6.68 -1.18
C LYS A 96 1.18 -5.69 -0.98
N VAL A 97 1.05 -4.75 -0.05
CA VAL A 97 2.10 -3.80 0.30
C VAL A 97 3.10 -4.51 1.23
N LEU A 98 4.39 -4.38 0.93
CA LEU A 98 5.46 -5.04 1.66
C LEU A 98 5.74 -4.34 3.00
N TYR A 99 6.27 -5.09 3.97
CA TYR A 99 6.70 -4.55 5.27
C TYR A 99 7.72 -3.41 5.09
N PRO A 100 7.66 -2.33 5.90
CA PRO A 100 6.80 -2.10 7.07
C PRO A 100 5.38 -1.61 6.77
N ASP A 101 5.06 -1.39 5.50
CA ASP A 101 3.82 -0.74 5.04
C ASP A 101 2.66 -1.73 4.86
N ALA A 102 2.68 -2.89 5.53
CA ALA A 102 1.59 -3.85 5.55
C ALA A 102 0.53 -3.46 6.60
N VAL A 103 -0.73 -3.83 6.39
CA VAL A 103 -1.81 -3.51 7.36
C VAL A 103 -1.57 -4.26 8.67
N PRO A 104 -1.48 -3.57 9.83
CA PRO A 104 -1.23 -4.23 11.09
C PRO A 104 -2.44 -5.06 11.53
N ALA A 105 -2.21 -6.10 12.34
CA ALA A 105 -3.28 -6.93 12.89
C ALA A 105 -4.32 -6.12 13.69
N SER A 106 -3.90 -5.02 14.32
CA SER A 106 -4.79 -4.10 15.04
C SER A 106 -5.88 -3.49 14.15
N ALA A 107 -5.61 -3.28 12.85
CA ALA A 107 -6.62 -2.78 11.93
C ALA A 107 -7.76 -3.81 11.70
N ARG A 108 -7.46 -5.11 11.78
CA ARG A 108 -8.49 -6.15 11.64
C ARG A 108 -9.52 -6.11 12.76
N ALA A 109 -9.08 -5.84 13.99
CA ALA A 109 -9.98 -5.66 15.12
C ALA A 109 -10.92 -4.45 14.87
N LEU A 110 -10.39 -3.34 14.36
CA LEU A 110 -11.20 -2.17 14.00
C LEU A 110 -12.24 -2.48 12.90
N TRP A 111 -11.91 -3.32 11.92
CA TRP A 111 -12.86 -3.74 10.89
C TRP A 111 -14.00 -4.60 11.46
N ASP A 112 -13.70 -5.45 12.44
CA ASP A 112 -14.70 -6.30 13.10
C ASP A 112 -15.63 -5.48 14.00
N GLU A 113 -15.05 -4.52 14.73
CA GLU A 113 -15.78 -3.56 15.54
C GLU A 113 -16.69 -2.67 14.67
N PHE A 114 -16.20 -2.20 13.51
CA PHE A 114 -17.00 -1.39 12.59
C PHE A 114 -18.22 -2.16 12.06
N ARG A 115 -18.03 -3.44 11.69
CA ARG A 115 -19.13 -4.31 11.27
C ARG A 115 -20.18 -4.45 12.38
N THR A 116 -19.73 -4.59 13.61
CA THR A 116 -20.60 -4.66 14.79
C THR A 116 -21.38 -3.36 14.97
N SER A 117 -20.72 -2.19 14.93
CA SER A 117 -21.38 -0.89 15.07
C SER A 117 -22.35 -0.59 13.92
N ARG A 118 -22.06 -1.03 12.69
CA ARG A 118 -23.00 -0.97 11.57
C ARG A 118 -24.27 -1.80 11.82
N ASP A 119 -24.13 -3.01 12.35
CA ASP A 119 -25.29 -3.83 12.70
C ASP A 119 -26.11 -3.24 13.86
N LEU A 120 -25.46 -2.54 14.80
CA LEU A 120 -26.13 -1.76 15.83
C LEU A 120 -26.82 -0.51 15.24
N ALA A 121 -26.23 0.15 14.24
CA ALA A 121 -26.85 1.27 13.53
C ALA A 121 -28.17 0.85 12.85
N ARG A 122 -28.22 -0.36 12.28
CA ARG A 122 -29.47 -0.94 11.75
C ARG A 122 -30.57 -1.08 12.81
N GLN A 123 -30.18 -1.29 14.06
CA GLN A 123 -31.07 -1.39 15.20
C GLN A 123 -31.39 -0.01 15.83
N GLY A 124 -30.84 1.08 15.28
CA GLY A 124 -31.02 2.44 15.80
C GLY A 124 -30.14 2.78 17.00
N ARG A 125 -29.05 2.05 17.23
CA ARG A 125 -28.11 2.26 18.35
C ARG A 125 -26.65 2.36 17.87
N PRO A 126 -26.33 3.29 16.95
CA PRO A 126 -24.99 3.37 16.39
C PRO A 126 -23.96 3.71 17.47
N GLU A 127 -22.81 3.03 17.44
CA GLU A 127 -21.65 3.35 18.25
C GLU A 127 -20.61 4.04 17.35
N LEU A 128 -20.36 5.34 17.60
CA LEU A 128 -19.48 6.15 16.75
C LEU A 128 -18.01 6.11 17.20
N ASP A 129 -17.69 5.42 18.30
CA ASP A 129 -16.31 5.36 18.80
C ASP A 129 -15.37 4.70 17.79
N VAL A 130 -15.80 3.58 17.20
CA VAL A 130 -15.03 2.89 16.15
C VAL A 130 -14.76 3.77 14.93
N VAL A 131 -15.67 4.67 14.58
CA VAL A 131 -15.49 5.63 13.47
C VAL A 131 -14.33 6.58 13.78
N ASN A 132 -14.25 7.06 15.02
CA ASN A 132 -13.15 7.91 15.49
C ASN A 132 -11.81 7.14 15.57
N GLN A 133 -11.86 5.89 16.00
CA GLN A 133 -10.67 5.03 16.04
C GLN A 133 -10.13 4.78 14.61
N ILE A 134 -11.00 4.47 13.65
CA ILE A 134 -10.62 4.31 12.24
C ILE A 134 -10.10 5.64 11.66
N ARG A 135 -10.72 6.78 11.98
CA ARG A 135 -10.20 8.10 11.57
C ARG A 135 -8.79 8.36 12.11
N THR A 136 -8.52 7.97 13.36
CA THR A 136 -7.18 8.10 13.95
C THR A 136 -6.20 7.19 13.22
N TRP A 137 -6.56 5.92 13.03
CA TRP A 137 -5.76 4.95 12.30
C TRP A 137 -5.44 5.41 10.87
N THR A 138 -6.42 5.97 10.13
CA THR A 138 -6.18 6.47 8.77
C THR A 138 -5.21 7.65 8.75
N THR A 139 -5.26 8.55 9.74
CA THR A 139 -4.28 9.65 9.88
C THR A 139 -2.86 9.10 9.99
N ASP A 140 -2.65 8.20 10.94
CA ASP A 140 -1.34 7.60 11.20
C ASP A 140 -0.86 6.82 9.99
N ARG A 141 -1.78 6.13 9.32
CA ARG A 141 -1.47 5.32 8.16
C ARG A 141 -1.10 6.14 6.93
N ILE A 142 -1.79 7.24 6.68
CA ILE A 142 -1.42 8.18 5.61
C ILE A 142 -0.01 8.70 5.87
N ALA A 143 0.28 9.14 7.10
CA ALA A 143 1.61 9.64 7.47
C ALA A 143 2.72 8.61 7.20
N GLN A 144 2.49 7.33 7.56
CA GLN A 144 3.42 6.24 7.27
C GLN A 144 3.62 6.00 5.77
N LEU A 145 2.55 6.02 4.99
CA LEU A 145 2.62 5.76 3.54
C LEU A 145 3.21 6.94 2.75
N THR A 146 3.22 8.14 3.29
CA THR A 146 3.81 9.33 2.66
C THR A 146 5.21 9.68 3.14
N ALA A 147 5.68 9.06 4.23
CA ALA A 147 7.08 9.14 4.67
C ALA A 147 8.00 8.39 3.70
#